data_AF-A0A831Y0T1-F1
#
_entry.id   AF-A0A831Y0T1-F1
#
_cell.length_a   1.000
_cell.length_b   1.000
_cell.length_c   1.000
_cell.angle_alpha   90.00
_cell.angle_beta   90.00
_cell.angle_gamma   90.00
#
_symmetry.space_group_name_H-M   'P 1'
#
loop_
_entity.id
_entity.type
_entity.pdbx_description
1 polymer ?
#
loop_
_entity_poly.entity_id
_entity_poly.type
_entity_poly.pdbx_seq_one_letter_code
_entity_poly.pdbx_strand_id
1 'polypeptide(L)'
;MMSLSSSGKNCEVARKGYLKFIADGIPQGRRDDLVGGGLKRSRARLPDIQSEPESYDERVLGGGSFVDQLRREEELQERLYSGMTLSELIDRVEEYFHTEPGQLDRRSRDPIHQKARDIFCAIAVKS
;
A
#
# COMPACT_ATOMS: atom_id res chain seq x y z
N MET A 1 -20.92 16.68 28.97
CA MET A 1 -20.34 15.34 29.11
C MET A 1 -21.34 14.34 28.53
N MET A 2 -21.18 13.96 27.26
CA MET A 2 -22.08 13.01 26.58
C MET A 2 -21.30 11.73 26.30
N SER A 3 -21.59 10.71 27.09
CA SER A 3 -20.95 9.40 27.07
C SER A 3 -21.37 8.63 25.83
N LEU A 4 -20.41 8.30 24.96
CA LEU A 4 -20.56 7.30 23.91
C LEU A 4 -20.35 5.92 24.53
N SER A 5 -21.42 5.22 24.91
CA SER A 5 -21.32 3.80 25.24
C SER A 5 -22.54 3.01 24.76
N SER A 6 -22.25 1.81 24.24
CA SER A 6 -23.16 0.76 23.73
C SER A 6 -23.65 0.88 22.28
N SER A 7 -22.77 0.57 21.31
CA SER A 7 -23.21 0.02 20.02
C SER A 7 -22.74 -1.42 19.92
N GLY A 8 -23.63 -2.36 20.25
CA GLY A 8 -23.29 -3.78 20.13
C GLY A 8 -24.39 -4.77 20.48
N LYS A 9 -25.69 -4.40 20.51
CA LYS A 9 -26.73 -5.35 20.93
C LYS A 9 -27.93 -5.56 20.01
N ASN A 10 -28.14 -4.79 18.94
CA ASN A 10 -29.23 -5.06 17.99
C ASN A 10 -28.87 -4.63 16.56
N CYS A 11 -28.37 -5.55 15.74
CA CYS A 11 -28.01 -5.31 14.35
C CYS A 11 -29.14 -4.69 13.52
N GLU A 12 -30.40 -5.03 13.82
CA GLU A 12 -31.57 -4.46 13.14
C GLU A 12 -31.77 -2.97 13.43
N VAL A 13 -31.57 -2.55 14.68
CA VAL A 13 -31.69 -1.14 15.07
C VAL A 13 -30.58 -0.31 14.42
N ALA A 14 -29.35 -0.84 14.39
CA ALA A 14 -28.23 -0.21 13.71
C ALA A 14 -28.48 -0.05 12.20
N ARG A 15 -29.00 -1.10 11.53
CA ARG A 15 -29.37 -1.04 10.11
C ARG A 15 -30.46 0.00 9.83
N LYS A 16 -31.54 0.01 10.64
CA LYS A 16 -32.62 1.01 10.50
C LYS A 16 -32.10 2.43 10.72
N GLY A 17 -31.23 2.63 11.71
CA GLY A 17 -30.58 3.91 11.97
C GLY A 17 -29.71 4.38 10.80
N TYR A 18 -28.91 3.47 10.24
CA TYR A 18 -28.09 3.76 9.06
C TYR A 18 -28.92 4.12 7.84
N LEU A 19 -29.97 3.34 7.54
CA LEU A 19 -30.87 3.63 6.40
C LEU A 19 -31.57 4.99 6.56
N LYS A 20 -32.01 5.33 7.78
CA LYS A 20 -32.58 6.64 8.06
C LYS A 20 -31.57 7.76 7.83
N PHE A 21 -30.34 7.60 8.34
CA PHE A 21 -29.26 8.57 8.13
C PHE A 21 -28.98 8.80 6.63
N ILE A 22 -28.96 7.74 5.81
CA ILE A 22 -28.79 7.85 4.36
C ILE A 22 -29.98 8.59 3.73
N ALA A 23 -31.21 8.21 4.06
CA ALA A 23 -32.42 8.86 3.54
C ALA A 23 -32.46 10.37 3.87
N ASP A 24 -32.10 10.75 5.09
CA ASP A 24 -32.00 12.14 5.54
C ASP A 24 -30.85 12.90 4.84
N GLY A 25 -29.83 12.18 4.36
CA GLY A 25 -28.66 12.72 3.67
C GLY A 25 -28.86 12.97 2.16
N ILE A 26 -29.68 12.15 1.48
CA ILE A 26 -29.97 12.28 0.03
C ILE A 26 -30.39 13.71 -0.39
N PRO A 27 -31.36 14.37 0.28
CA PRO A 27 -31.80 15.70 -0.13
C PRO A 27 -30.76 16.81 0.12
N GLN A 28 -29.72 16.55 0.93
CA GLN A 28 -28.67 17.53 1.22
C GLN A 28 -27.65 17.65 0.07
N GLY A 29 -27.70 16.76 -0.92
CA GLY A 29 -26.83 16.81 -2.09
C GLY A 29 -25.33 16.71 -1.76
N ARG A 30 -24.49 17.25 -2.63
CA ARG A 30 -23.05 17.29 -2.42
C ARG A 30 -22.70 18.37 -1.39
N ARG A 31 -22.10 17.93 -0.28
CA ARG A 31 -21.66 18.79 0.82
C ARG A 31 -20.16 18.90 0.85
N ASP A 32 -19.60 19.92 0.20
CA ASP A 32 -18.15 20.09 0.09
C ASP A 32 -17.45 20.30 1.46
N ASP A 33 -18.20 20.73 2.48
CA ASP A 33 -17.76 20.82 3.88
C ASP A 33 -17.59 19.44 4.56
N LEU A 34 -18.25 18.41 4.01
CA LEU A 34 -18.09 17.01 4.42
C LEU A 34 -17.10 16.25 3.54
N VAL A 35 -16.55 16.88 2.50
CA VAL A 35 -15.64 16.29 1.50
C VAL A 35 -14.20 16.73 1.74
N GLY A 36 -13.24 15.85 1.42
CA GLY A 36 -11.85 15.97 1.86
C GLY A 36 -11.66 15.30 3.22
N GLY A 37 -10.55 14.59 3.40
CA GLY A 37 -10.29 13.70 4.54
C GLY A 37 -10.52 14.33 5.92
N GLY A 38 -10.40 13.52 6.97
CA GLY A 38 -10.70 13.93 8.36
C GLY A 38 -9.98 15.22 8.78
N LEU A 39 -8.77 15.43 8.25
CA LEU A 39 -7.93 16.59 8.50
C LEU A 39 -8.49 17.90 7.90
N LYS A 40 -9.10 17.86 6.71
CA LYS A 40 -9.66 19.06 6.06
C LYS A 40 -10.83 19.64 6.87
N ARG A 41 -11.61 18.77 7.52
CA ARG A 41 -12.75 19.15 8.38
C ARG A 41 -12.37 19.53 9.80
N SER A 42 -11.27 18.98 10.33
CA SER A 42 -10.75 19.38 11.65
C SER A 42 -9.98 20.70 11.58
N ARG A 43 -9.36 21.03 10.45
CA ARG A 43 -8.62 22.30 10.24
C ARG A 43 -9.50 23.54 10.38
N ALA A 44 -10.77 23.46 9.97
CA ALA A 44 -11.74 24.55 10.16
C ALA A 44 -12.01 24.91 11.65
N ARG A 45 -11.63 24.04 12.60
CA ARG A 45 -11.75 24.28 14.05
C ARG A 45 -10.42 24.61 14.74
N LEU A 46 -9.30 24.54 14.02
CA LEU A 46 -7.95 24.77 14.55
C LEU A 46 -7.21 25.71 13.58
N PRO A 47 -7.39 27.04 13.71
CA PRO A 47 -6.85 28.03 12.78
C PRO A 47 -5.31 28.11 12.76
N ASP A 48 -4.62 27.41 13.65
CA ASP A 48 -3.18 27.58 13.91
C ASP A 48 -2.29 26.45 13.36
N ILE A 49 -2.86 25.50 12.60
CA ILE A 49 -2.10 24.40 11.99
C ILE A 49 -1.65 24.82 10.58
N GLN A 50 -0.46 25.40 10.49
CA GLN A 50 0.27 25.68 9.24
C GLN A 50 0.95 24.41 8.67
N SER A 51 0.24 23.28 8.59
CA SER A 51 0.74 22.13 7.82
C SER A 51 0.06 22.09 6.46
N GLU A 52 0.87 21.89 5.41
CA GLU A 52 0.42 21.63 4.06
C GLU A 52 -0.63 20.50 4.07
N PRO A 53 -1.69 20.58 3.24
CA PRO A 53 -2.68 19.51 3.16
C PRO A 53 -1.99 18.23 2.68
N GLU A 54 -1.80 17.30 3.60
CA GLU A 54 -1.24 15.99 3.30
C GLU A 54 -2.15 15.27 2.30
N SER A 55 -1.54 14.74 1.23
CA SER A 55 -2.22 13.99 0.17
C SER A 55 -2.77 12.62 0.62
N TYR A 56 -2.71 12.29 1.91
CA TYR A 56 -3.11 11.02 2.51
C TYR A 56 -3.88 11.24 3.83
N ASP A 57 -4.76 10.30 4.21
CA ASP A 57 -5.53 10.35 5.48
C ASP A 57 -4.92 9.36 6.48
N GLU A 58 -4.43 9.86 7.61
CA GLU A 58 -3.73 9.05 8.61
C GLU A 58 -4.55 7.88 9.16
N ARG A 59 -5.89 7.99 9.14
CA ARG A 59 -6.78 6.94 9.66
C ARG A 59 -6.89 5.75 8.71
N VAL A 60 -6.53 5.96 7.43
CA VAL A 60 -6.58 4.95 6.37
C VAL A 60 -5.18 4.42 6.09
N LEU A 61 -4.19 5.31 5.99
CA LEU A 61 -2.84 4.96 5.53
C LEU A 61 -1.79 5.02 6.65
N GLY A 62 -2.15 5.44 7.86
CA GLY A 62 -1.19 5.64 8.96
C GLY A 62 -0.44 6.98 8.87
N GLY A 63 0.57 7.16 9.71
CA GLY A 63 1.29 8.43 9.81
C GLY A 63 2.04 8.82 8.54
N GLY A 64 2.25 10.12 8.36
CA GLY A 64 2.81 10.65 7.12
C GLY A 64 4.21 10.19 6.73
N SER A 65 5.05 9.94 7.74
CA SER A 65 6.38 9.37 7.54
C SER A 65 6.36 7.98 6.89
N PHE A 66 5.31 7.19 7.11
CA PHE A 66 5.14 5.88 6.47
C PHE A 66 4.82 6.02 4.99
N VAL A 67 3.95 6.96 4.63
CA VAL A 67 3.60 7.22 3.21
C VAL A 67 4.80 7.78 2.46
N ASP A 68 5.57 8.68 3.08
CA ASP A 68 6.80 9.23 2.51
C ASP A 68 7.93 8.20 2.43
N GLN A 69 7.94 7.20 3.31
CA GLN A 69 8.83 6.05 3.18
C GLN A 69 8.43 5.17 1.99
N LEU A 70 7.14 4.85 1.86
CA LEU A 70 6.62 4.01 0.78
C LEU A 70 6.88 4.64 -0.60
N ARG A 71 6.66 5.95 -0.74
CA ARG A 71 6.98 6.68 -1.98
C ARG A 71 8.46 6.62 -2.34
N ARG A 72 9.35 6.73 -1.35
CA ARG A 72 10.79 6.58 -1.56
C ARG A 72 11.16 5.14 -1.96
N GLU A 73 10.48 4.15 -1.40
CA GLU A 73 10.65 2.76 -1.82
C GLU A 73 10.21 2.53 -3.27
N GLU A 74 9.07 3.08 -3.69
CA GLU A 74 8.61 3.02 -5.09
C GLU A 74 9.59 3.72 -6.06
N GLU A 75 10.04 4.94 -5.74
CA GLU A 75 11.05 5.66 -6.54
C GLU A 75 12.38 4.88 -6.61
N LEU A 76 12.76 4.20 -5.53
CA LEU A 76 13.93 3.32 -5.52
C LEU A 76 13.69 2.06 -6.35
N GLN A 77 12.49 1.48 -6.33
CA GLN A 77 12.14 0.34 -7.18
C GLN A 77 12.20 0.71 -8.66
N GLU A 78 11.68 1.87 -9.07
CA GLU A 78 11.79 2.35 -10.46
C GLU A 78 13.25 2.54 -10.90
N ARG A 79 14.13 2.94 -9.97
CA ARG A 79 15.57 3.10 -10.24
C ARG A 79 16.35 1.79 -10.25
N LEU A 80 15.88 0.78 -9.51
CA LEU A 80 16.51 -0.54 -9.42
C LEU A 80 16.02 -1.49 -10.53
N TYR A 81 14.92 -1.13 -11.20
CA TYR A 81 14.45 -1.80 -12.42
C TYR A 81 15.59 -1.84 -13.44
N SER A 82 16.14 -3.05 -13.62
CA SER A 82 17.29 -3.24 -14.50
C SER A 82 16.92 -3.16 -15.98
N GLY A 83 15.61 -3.15 -16.29
CA GLY A 83 15.07 -3.21 -17.65
C GLY A 83 15.29 -4.57 -18.32
N MET A 84 15.90 -5.55 -17.64
CA MET A 84 16.11 -6.89 -18.15
C MET A 84 14.84 -7.74 -18.03
N THR A 85 14.61 -8.52 -19.07
CA THR A 85 13.63 -9.61 -19.06
C THR A 85 14.10 -10.75 -18.15
N LEU A 86 13.15 -11.55 -17.67
CA LEU A 86 13.43 -12.76 -16.88
C LEU A 86 14.38 -13.73 -17.60
N SER A 87 14.27 -13.85 -18.93
CA SER A 87 15.16 -14.65 -19.77
C SER A 87 16.59 -14.14 -19.76
N GLU A 88 16.80 -12.83 -19.92
CA GLU A 88 18.14 -12.23 -19.88
C GLU A 88 18.78 -12.39 -18.50
N LEU A 89 17.98 -12.30 -17.43
CA LEU A 89 18.45 -12.53 -16.08
C LEU A 89 18.86 -14.00 -15.86
N ILE A 90 18.09 -14.97 -16.39
CA ILE A 90 18.42 -16.39 -16.35
C ILE A 90 19.76 -16.65 -17.03
N ASP A 91 19.93 -16.17 -18.27
CA ASP A 91 21.15 -16.37 -19.05
C ASP A 91 22.37 -15.80 -18.31
N ARG A 92 22.23 -14.60 -17.73
CA ARG A 92 23.31 -13.92 -17.00
C ARG A 92 23.71 -14.65 -15.71
N VAL A 93 22.73 -15.18 -14.98
CA VAL A 93 22.99 -15.96 -13.77
C VAL A 93 23.64 -17.30 -14.13
N GLU A 94 23.18 -17.97 -15.18
CA GLU A 94 23.77 -19.24 -15.63
C GLU A 94 25.21 -19.05 -16.14
N GLU A 95 25.47 -17.96 -16.85
CA GLU A 95 26.82 -17.56 -17.28
C GLU A 95 27.76 -17.35 -16.07
N TYR A 96 27.30 -16.59 -15.06
CA TYR A 96 28.10 -16.25 -13.88
C TYR A 96 28.42 -17.47 -13.00
N PHE A 97 27.46 -18.38 -12.85
CA PHE A 97 27.64 -19.60 -12.05
C PHE A 97 28.20 -20.79 -12.84
N HIS A 98 28.47 -20.60 -14.13
CA HIS A 98 28.94 -21.64 -15.06
C HIS A 98 28.05 -22.90 -15.05
N THR A 99 26.75 -22.71 -14.92
CA THR A 99 25.76 -23.79 -15.01
C THR A 99 25.30 -23.97 -16.45
N GLU A 100 24.93 -25.19 -16.83
CA GLU A 100 24.38 -25.42 -18.17
C GLU A 100 23.07 -24.63 -18.39
N PRO A 101 22.83 -24.15 -19.63
CA PRO A 101 21.62 -23.42 -19.95
C PRO A 101 20.33 -24.17 -19.61
N GLY A 102 19.37 -23.49 -18.99
CA GLY A 102 18.07 -24.05 -18.61
C GLY A 102 18.14 -25.02 -17.43
N GLN A 103 19.24 -25.02 -16.66
CA GLN A 103 19.30 -25.76 -15.41
C GLN A 103 18.57 -25.01 -14.30
N LEU A 104 18.52 -23.67 -14.28
CA LEU A 104 17.94 -22.87 -13.17
C LEU A 104 16.50 -23.29 -12.82
N ASP A 105 15.73 -23.68 -13.81
CA ASP A 105 14.35 -24.16 -13.64
C ASP A 105 14.27 -25.59 -13.11
N ARG A 106 15.34 -26.38 -13.25
CA ARG A 106 15.36 -27.78 -12.82
C ARG A 106 15.54 -27.89 -11.32
N ARG A 107 14.97 -28.96 -10.77
CA ARG A 107 15.19 -29.34 -9.39
C ARG A 107 16.59 -29.94 -9.26
N SER A 108 17.48 -29.27 -8.54
CA SER A 108 18.81 -29.77 -8.20
C SER A 108 19.06 -29.75 -6.70
N ARG A 109 19.96 -30.62 -6.23
CA ARG A 109 20.52 -30.58 -4.86
C ARG A 109 21.97 -30.08 -4.84
N ASP A 110 22.49 -29.67 -5.98
CA ASP A 110 23.82 -29.08 -6.09
C ASP A 110 23.86 -27.72 -5.38
N PRO A 111 24.77 -27.51 -4.42
CA PRO A 111 24.92 -26.22 -3.73
C PRO A 111 25.15 -25.03 -4.66
N ILE A 112 25.88 -25.20 -5.77
CA ILE A 112 26.14 -24.11 -6.74
C ILE A 112 24.82 -23.71 -7.40
N HIS A 113 24.05 -24.71 -7.80
CA HIS A 113 22.74 -24.52 -8.40
C HIS A 113 21.75 -23.80 -7.48
N GLN A 114 21.71 -24.19 -6.20
CA GLN A 114 20.87 -23.54 -5.21
C GLN A 114 21.26 -22.07 -5.02
N LYS A 115 22.56 -21.79 -4.97
CA LYS A 115 23.09 -20.42 -4.82
C LYS A 115 22.76 -19.54 -6.03
N ALA A 116 22.82 -20.11 -7.23
CA ALA A 116 22.40 -19.44 -8.46
C ALA A 116 20.92 -19.05 -8.41
N ARG A 117 20.04 -19.97 -7.97
CA ARG A 117 18.60 -19.69 -7.78
C ARG A 117 18.33 -18.61 -6.74
N ASP A 118 19.05 -18.63 -5.62
CA ASP A 118 18.87 -17.64 -4.56
C ASP A 118 19.20 -16.23 -5.07
N ILE A 119 20.30 -16.09 -5.83
CA ILE A 119 20.68 -14.81 -6.45
C ILE A 119 19.69 -14.39 -7.54
N PHE A 120 19.28 -15.32 -8.41
CA PHE A 120 18.25 -15.08 -9.40
C PHE A 120 16.97 -14.52 -8.76
N CYS A 121 16.43 -15.18 -7.72
CA CYS A 121 15.22 -14.72 -7.02
C CYS A 121 15.41 -13.35 -6.37
N ALA A 122 16.57 -13.10 -5.75
CA ALA A 122 16.85 -11.82 -5.10
C ALA A 122 16.91 -10.65 -6.08
N ILE A 123 17.39 -10.90 -7.31
CA ILE A 123 17.45 -9.90 -8.36
C ILE A 123 16.08 -9.78 -9.04
N ALA A 124 15.39 -10.89 -9.33
CA ALA A 124 14.09 -10.91 -10.00
C ALA A 124 13.01 -10.11 -9.24
N VAL A 125 13.03 -10.15 -7.90
CA VAL A 125 12.13 -9.34 -7.06
C VAL A 125 12.40 -7.83 -7.19
N LYS A 126 13.60 -7.46 -7.63
CA LYS A 126 14.06 -6.08 -7.82
C LYS A 126 14.12 -5.68 -9.30
N SER A 127 13.79 -6.59 -10.22
CA SER A 127 13.97 -6.44 -11.68
C SER A 127 12.78 -5.80 -12.34
#